data_AF-A0A382D396-F1
#
_entry.id   AF-A0A382D396-F1
#
_cell.length_a   1.000
_cell.length_b   1.000
_cell.length_c   1.000
_cell.angle_alpha   90.00
_cell.angle_beta   90.00
_cell.angle_gamma   90.00
#
_symmetry.space_group_name_H-M   'P 1'
#
loop_
_entity.id
_entity.type
_entity.pdbx_description
1 polymer ?
#
loop_
_entity_poly.entity_id
_entity_poly.type
_entity_poly.pdbx_seq_one_letter_code
_entity_poly.pdbx_strand_id
1 'polypeptide(L)'
;VLAAGLLLAGAAGVHAFTLANGTNRVVVNNLGEEYRWNSPVITYTYDESFLNYFGSNGVVAIEKAMGILNAIPPASTIATNYPPASASENNLWNYPVRPDRFHPRAYNDRILDIKSYALAELYGFMGLGNPEDSAFQLEFGSVTLRNWDPISYGPSKYVNGTLLSWVVLGATNAQPFPIDVTKPIITLAGTIDHRVPRLDEGKYLVAPTRDDIGGYRYLYRKDNFNMEALPPSTYQVVTN
;
A
#
# COMPACT_ATOMS: atom_id res chain seq x y z
N VAL A 1 26.04 34.23 -16.49
CA VAL A 1 25.06 33.28 -17.08
C VAL A 1 24.80 32.19 -16.05
N LEU A 2 23.92 32.46 -15.09
CA LEU A 2 23.75 31.63 -13.88
C LEU A 2 22.33 31.82 -13.36
N ALA A 3 21.34 31.24 -14.04
CA ALA A 3 19.95 31.12 -13.59
C ALA A 3 19.12 30.37 -14.64
N ALA A 4 19.25 29.04 -14.72
CA ALA A 4 18.29 28.20 -15.46
C ALA A 4 18.38 26.70 -15.12
N GLY A 5 18.83 26.36 -13.90
CA GLY A 5 19.06 24.95 -13.52
C GLY A 5 18.03 24.34 -12.57
N LEU A 6 16.97 25.06 -12.18
CA LEU A 6 16.20 24.70 -10.98
C LEU A 6 14.73 24.32 -11.17
N LEU A 7 14.20 24.13 -12.39
CA LEU A 7 12.75 23.97 -12.58
C LEU A 7 12.30 22.86 -13.54
N LEU A 8 13.02 21.73 -13.59
CA LEU A 8 12.54 20.51 -14.28
C LEU A 8 12.79 19.19 -13.53
N ALA A 9 13.11 19.24 -12.22
CA ALA A 9 13.05 18.06 -11.36
C ALA A 9 11.61 17.86 -10.86
N GLY A 10 10.69 17.60 -11.79
CA GLY A 10 9.31 17.29 -11.46
C GLY A 10 9.24 15.93 -10.78
N ALA A 11 9.17 15.92 -9.44
CA ALA A 11 8.52 14.90 -8.61
C ALA A 11 8.79 13.41 -8.90
N ALA A 12 9.90 13.08 -9.57
CA ALA A 12 10.30 11.70 -9.83
C ALA A 12 10.96 11.13 -8.56
N GLY A 13 10.41 10.03 -8.03
CA GLY A 13 11.01 9.28 -6.94
C GLY A 13 10.79 9.84 -5.54
N VAL A 14 9.71 10.60 -5.29
CA VAL A 14 9.30 11.00 -3.92
C VAL A 14 8.21 10.09 -3.33
N HIS A 15 7.92 8.99 -4.02
CA HIS A 15 6.83 8.05 -3.74
C HIS A 15 7.33 6.62 -3.88
N ALA A 16 6.72 5.71 -3.14
CA ALA A 16 7.06 4.30 -3.20
C ALA A 16 5.93 3.42 -2.67
N PHE A 17 5.68 2.34 -3.39
CA PHE A 17 4.88 1.22 -2.90
C PHE A 17 5.74 -0.05 -2.82
N THR A 18 5.21 -1.05 -2.13
CA THR A 18 5.79 -2.38 -2.02
C THR A 18 4.76 -3.43 -2.35
N LEU A 19 5.22 -4.58 -2.83
CA LEU A 19 4.36 -5.72 -3.14
C LEU A 19 4.42 -6.73 -2.00
N ALA A 20 3.25 -7.18 -1.55
CA ALA A 20 3.17 -8.22 -0.54
C ALA A 20 3.63 -9.57 -1.11
N ASN A 21 4.20 -10.41 -0.25
CA ASN A 21 4.51 -11.81 -0.57
C ASN A 21 3.32 -12.76 -0.28
N GLY A 22 2.17 -12.22 0.13
CA GLY A 22 0.97 -12.99 0.44
C GLY A 22 0.94 -13.36 1.90
N THR A 23 1.48 -14.53 2.24
CA THR A 23 1.42 -15.07 3.60
C THR A 23 2.45 -14.42 4.54
N ASN A 24 3.59 -13.97 4.01
CA ASN A 24 4.64 -13.35 4.80
C ASN A 24 4.67 -11.84 4.58
N ARG A 25 4.33 -11.05 5.61
CA ARG A 25 4.31 -9.58 5.55
C ARG A 25 5.66 -8.91 5.76
N VAL A 26 6.68 -9.69 6.11
CA VAL A 26 8.07 -9.21 6.26
C VAL A 26 8.85 -9.37 4.95
N VAL A 27 8.38 -10.27 4.08
CA VAL A 27 8.96 -10.51 2.76
C VAL A 27 8.11 -9.84 1.69
N VAL A 28 8.77 -9.41 0.62
CA VAL A 28 8.15 -8.61 -0.44
C VAL A 28 8.50 -9.19 -1.79
N ASN A 29 7.55 -9.09 -2.72
CA ASN A 29 7.74 -9.58 -4.08
C ASN A 29 8.43 -8.53 -4.96
N ASN A 30 9.11 -9.00 -6.00
CA ASN A 30 9.58 -8.11 -7.05
C ASN A 30 8.44 -7.77 -8.03
N LEU A 31 8.68 -6.76 -8.87
CA LEU A 31 7.84 -6.51 -10.04
C LEU A 31 7.84 -7.75 -10.94
N GLY A 32 6.65 -8.24 -11.29
CA GLY A 32 6.41 -9.46 -12.06
C GLY A 32 6.15 -10.71 -11.20
N GLU A 33 6.38 -10.63 -9.88
CA GLU A 33 6.16 -11.73 -8.94
C GLU A 33 4.92 -11.50 -8.04
N GLU A 34 4.20 -10.40 -8.22
CA GLU A 34 3.03 -10.05 -7.41
C GLU A 34 1.84 -10.98 -7.62
N TYR A 35 0.91 -10.92 -6.66
CA TYR A 35 -0.44 -11.43 -6.80
C TYR A 35 -1.43 -10.26 -6.75
N ARG A 36 -2.64 -10.51 -7.26
CA ARG A 36 -3.75 -9.54 -7.26
C ARG A 36 -5.08 -10.28 -7.34
N TRP A 37 -6.16 -9.65 -6.92
CA TRP A 37 -7.49 -10.16 -7.25
C TRP A 37 -7.75 -9.98 -8.73
N ASN A 38 -7.98 -11.07 -9.45
CA ASN A 38 -8.26 -11.08 -10.88
C ASN A 38 -9.76 -10.98 -11.23
N SER A 39 -10.64 -11.22 -10.25
CA SER A 39 -12.09 -11.05 -10.39
C SER A 39 -12.51 -9.67 -9.88
N PRO A 40 -13.29 -8.89 -10.66
CA PRO A 40 -13.85 -7.62 -10.21
C PRO A 40 -14.98 -7.81 -9.18
N VAL A 41 -15.54 -9.02 -9.09
CA VAL A 41 -16.60 -9.35 -8.14
C VAL A 41 -16.04 -10.31 -7.10
N ILE A 42 -16.00 -9.85 -5.85
CA ILE A 42 -15.62 -10.63 -4.69
C ILE A 42 -16.86 -10.82 -3.81
N THR A 43 -17.18 -12.07 -3.51
CA THR A 43 -18.27 -12.42 -2.59
C THR A 43 -17.67 -12.73 -1.23
N TYR A 44 -18.24 -12.14 -0.19
CA TYR A 44 -17.81 -12.35 1.19
C TYR A 44 -19.04 -12.56 2.09
N THR A 45 -18.83 -13.15 3.25
CA THR A 45 -19.88 -13.44 4.23
C THR A 45 -19.39 -13.19 5.65
N TYR A 46 -20.33 -13.10 6.58
CA TYR A 46 -20.06 -12.99 8.01
C TYR A 46 -20.33 -14.34 8.67
N ASP A 47 -19.48 -14.73 9.62
CA ASP A 47 -19.72 -15.91 10.43
C ASP A 47 -20.62 -15.58 11.64
N GLU A 48 -21.16 -16.62 12.27
CA GLU A 48 -22.03 -16.44 13.43
C GLU A 48 -21.31 -15.75 14.60
N SER A 49 -20.01 -16.02 14.78
CA SER A 49 -19.23 -15.44 15.87
C SER A 49 -19.08 -13.92 15.72
N PHE A 50 -18.80 -13.44 14.51
CA PHE A 50 -18.74 -12.01 14.20
C PHE A 50 -20.09 -11.33 14.39
N LEU A 51 -21.17 -11.95 13.91
CA LEU A 51 -22.52 -11.39 14.05
C LEU A 51 -22.95 -11.31 15.52
N ASN A 52 -22.64 -12.31 16.34
CA ASN A 52 -22.97 -12.31 17.76
C ASN A 52 -22.17 -11.26 18.54
N TYR A 53 -20.91 -11.01 18.17
CA TYR A 53 -20.05 -10.07 18.89
C TYR A 53 -20.26 -8.61 18.44
N PHE A 54 -20.21 -8.34 17.13
CA PHE A 54 -20.28 -6.98 16.60
C PHE A 54 -21.67 -6.55 16.14
N GLY A 55 -22.57 -7.51 15.92
CA GLY A 55 -23.94 -7.25 15.49
C GLY A 55 -24.03 -6.45 14.18
N SER A 56 -25.15 -5.76 14.02
CA SER A 56 -25.43 -4.93 12.84
C SER A 56 -24.44 -3.78 12.65
N ASN A 57 -23.90 -3.23 13.74
CA ASN A 57 -22.91 -2.14 13.67
C ASN A 57 -21.58 -2.62 13.06
N GLY A 58 -21.16 -3.86 13.38
CA GLY A 58 -20.01 -4.50 12.74
C GLY A 58 -20.20 -4.65 11.25
N VAL A 59 -21.35 -5.17 10.83
CA VAL A 59 -21.71 -5.30 9.40
C VAL A 59 -21.62 -3.94 8.71
N VAL A 60 -22.24 -2.90 9.26
CA VAL A 60 -22.16 -1.54 8.70
C VAL A 60 -20.72 -1.02 8.59
N ALA A 61 -19.83 -1.37 9.54
CA ALA A 61 -18.43 -0.99 9.48
C ALA A 61 -17.68 -1.68 8.33
N ILE A 62 -17.94 -2.97 8.10
CA ILE A 62 -17.37 -3.73 6.97
C ILE A 62 -17.90 -3.21 5.64
N GLU A 63 -19.21 -2.97 5.51
CA GLU A 63 -19.79 -2.37 4.30
C GLU A 63 -19.19 -1.00 3.97
N LYS A 64 -18.87 -0.19 4.99
CA LYS A 64 -18.16 1.10 4.78
C LYS A 64 -16.72 0.89 4.28
N ALA A 65 -16.01 -0.12 4.77
CA ALA A 65 -14.68 -0.44 4.27
C ALA A 65 -14.74 -0.88 2.80
N MET A 66 -15.67 -1.78 2.45
CA MET A 66 -15.92 -2.19 1.07
C MET A 66 -16.34 -1.00 0.19
N GLY A 67 -17.15 -0.08 0.72
CA GLY A 67 -17.55 1.15 0.05
C GLY A 67 -16.36 2.07 -0.27
N ILE A 68 -15.40 2.22 0.64
CA ILE A 68 -14.17 3.00 0.38
C ILE A 68 -13.36 2.34 -0.73
N LEU A 69 -13.20 1.01 -0.70
CA LEU A 69 -12.48 0.27 -1.74
C LEU A 69 -13.16 0.40 -3.11
N ASN A 70 -14.49 0.23 -3.16
CA ASN A 70 -15.28 0.34 -4.39
C ASN A 70 -15.39 1.77 -4.93
N ALA A 71 -15.15 2.78 -4.09
CA ALA A 71 -15.13 4.18 -4.51
C ALA A 71 -13.84 4.57 -5.26
N ILE A 72 -12.83 3.71 -5.28
CA ILE A 72 -11.60 3.94 -6.05
C ILE A 72 -11.93 3.87 -7.54
N PRO A 73 -11.62 4.91 -8.33
CA PRO A 73 -11.82 4.87 -9.77
C PRO A 73 -11.02 3.75 -10.43
N PRO A 74 -11.42 3.28 -11.63
CA PRO A 74 -10.65 2.27 -12.35
C PRO A 74 -9.19 2.72 -12.49
N ALA A 75 -8.24 1.82 -12.17
CA ALA A 75 -6.80 2.10 -12.16
C ALA A 75 -6.29 2.83 -13.42
N SER A 76 -6.82 2.46 -14.59
CA SER A 76 -6.45 3.05 -15.90
C SER A 76 -6.85 4.51 -16.07
N THR A 77 -7.81 5.00 -15.28
CA THR A 77 -8.34 6.37 -15.35
C THR A 77 -7.63 7.36 -14.43
N ILE A 78 -6.79 6.88 -13.52
CA ILE A 78 -6.06 7.70 -12.57
C ILE A 78 -4.85 8.32 -13.29
N ALA A 79 -4.89 9.64 -13.46
CA ALA A 79 -3.83 10.39 -14.11
C ALA A 79 -2.60 10.56 -13.21
N THR A 80 -1.42 10.72 -13.81
CA THR A 80 -0.13 10.85 -13.09
C THR A 80 0.60 12.17 -13.38
N ASN A 81 0.03 13.04 -14.22
CA ASN A 81 0.61 14.34 -14.54
C ASN A 81 0.70 15.24 -13.31
N TYR A 82 1.83 15.93 -13.18
CA TYR A 82 2.07 16.96 -12.18
C TYR A 82 2.32 18.32 -12.84
N PRO A 83 1.70 19.41 -12.35
CA PRO A 83 0.62 19.43 -11.37
C PRO A 83 -0.70 18.88 -11.96
N PRO A 84 -1.65 18.45 -11.11
CA PRO A 84 -3.04 18.23 -11.52
C PRO A 84 -3.66 19.51 -12.11
N ALA A 85 -4.55 19.34 -13.08
CA ALA A 85 -5.37 20.41 -13.63
C ALA A 85 -6.38 20.97 -12.60
N SER A 86 -6.83 20.15 -11.65
CA SER A 86 -7.68 20.61 -10.54
C SER A 86 -7.58 19.68 -9.31
N ALA A 87 -8.00 20.17 -8.14
CA ALA A 87 -8.06 19.37 -6.91
C ALA A 87 -9.11 18.25 -6.93
N SER A 88 -10.09 18.32 -7.84
CA SER A 88 -11.13 17.30 -8.02
C SER A 88 -10.84 16.33 -9.16
N GLU A 89 -9.72 16.52 -9.88
CA GLU A 89 -9.31 15.61 -10.94
C GLU A 89 -9.01 14.22 -10.36
N ASN A 90 -9.38 13.17 -11.10
CA ASN A 90 -8.94 11.81 -10.78
C ASN A 90 -7.45 11.65 -11.10
N ASN A 91 -6.62 12.12 -10.17
CA ASN A 91 -5.18 12.21 -10.35
C ASN A 91 -4.48 11.73 -9.08
N LEU A 92 -3.40 10.97 -9.27
CA LEU A 92 -2.58 10.40 -8.21
C LEU A 92 -2.15 11.45 -7.16
N TRP A 93 -1.86 12.68 -7.59
CA TRP A 93 -1.40 13.76 -6.71
C TRP A 93 -2.50 14.38 -5.83
N ASN A 94 -3.77 14.07 -6.08
CA ASN A 94 -4.90 14.52 -5.26
C ASN A 94 -5.22 13.57 -4.09
N TYR A 95 -4.57 12.41 -4.03
CA TYR A 95 -4.71 11.49 -2.90
C TYR A 95 -3.87 11.95 -1.70
N PRO A 96 -4.35 11.71 -0.47
CA PRO A 96 -3.65 12.15 0.74
C PRO A 96 -2.31 11.40 0.91
N VAL A 97 -1.39 12.01 1.65
CA VAL A 97 -0.12 11.37 2.03
C VAL A 97 -0.21 10.56 3.33
N ARG A 98 -1.36 10.60 3.99
CA ARG A 98 -1.60 9.95 5.27
C ARG A 98 -3.01 9.35 5.29
N PRO A 99 -3.20 8.09 5.66
CA PRO A 99 -4.49 7.42 5.55
C PRO A 99 -5.35 7.58 6.82
N ASP A 100 -4.72 7.87 7.96
CA ASP A 100 -5.34 7.88 9.29
C ASP A 100 -5.70 9.28 9.79
N ARG A 101 -6.69 9.30 10.70
CA ARG A 101 -7.10 10.43 11.53
C ARG A 101 -7.27 9.96 12.97
N PHE A 102 -7.40 10.93 13.88
CA PHE A 102 -7.48 10.68 15.31
C PHE A 102 -8.75 11.27 15.92
N HIS A 103 -9.41 10.47 16.78
CA HIS A 103 -10.59 10.86 17.53
C HIS A 103 -10.32 10.77 19.05
N PRO A 104 -10.15 11.89 19.77
CA PRO A 104 -9.73 11.90 21.16
C PRO A 104 -10.67 11.17 22.13
N ARG A 105 -11.99 11.26 21.92
CA ARG A 105 -12.97 10.56 22.78
C ARG A 105 -12.84 9.03 22.66
N ALA A 106 -12.84 8.52 21.43
CA ALA A 106 -12.64 7.10 21.16
C ALA A 106 -11.30 6.57 21.69
N TYR A 107 -10.25 7.41 21.69
CA TYR A 107 -8.98 7.07 22.33
C TYR A 107 -9.13 6.90 23.86
N ASN A 108 -9.75 7.87 24.54
CA ASN A 108 -9.99 7.80 25.98
C ASN A 108 -10.87 6.60 26.36
N ASP A 109 -11.81 6.24 25.50
CA ASP A 109 -12.73 5.11 25.68
C ASP A 109 -12.12 3.77 25.22
N ARG A 110 -10.87 3.78 24.77
CA ARG A 110 -10.12 2.61 24.25
C ARG A 110 -10.84 1.85 23.13
N ILE A 111 -11.42 2.58 22.20
CA ILE A 111 -12.20 2.02 21.09
C ILE A 111 -11.32 1.83 19.86
N LEU A 112 -11.29 0.61 19.33
CA LEU A 112 -10.70 0.26 18.04
C LEU A 112 -11.74 0.39 16.91
N ASP A 113 -11.31 0.84 15.73
CA ASP A 113 -12.18 1.01 14.56
C ASP A 113 -12.15 -0.20 13.63
N ILE A 114 -13.21 -1.03 13.68
CA ILE A 114 -13.37 -2.24 12.86
C ILE A 114 -13.29 -1.94 11.36
N LYS A 115 -13.86 -0.81 10.92
CA LYS A 115 -13.80 -0.39 9.51
C LYS A 115 -12.34 -0.26 9.06
N SER A 116 -11.48 0.31 9.90
CA SER A 116 -10.07 0.51 9.57
C SER A 116 -9.31 -0.79 9.47
N TYR A 117 -9.54 -1.71 10.40
CA TYR A 117 -8.93 -3.04 10.34
C TYR A 117 -9.33 -3.77 9.05
N ALA A 118 -10.62 -3.80 8.74
CA ALA A 118 -11.11 -4.45 7.53
C ALA A 118 -10.54 -3.79 6.27
N LEU A 119 -10.55 -2.46 6.18
CA LEU A 119 -10.05 -1.73 5.02
C LEU A 119 -8.57 -2.01 4.75
N ALA A 120 -7.75 -2.01 5.79
CA ALA A 120 -6.32 -2.29 5.65
C ALA A 120 -6.05 -3.75 5.25
N GLU A 121 -6.76 -4.72 5.84
CA GLU A 121 -6.66 -6.13 5.45
C GLU A 121 -7.03 -6.36 3.98
N LEU A 122 -8.09 -5.69 3.48
CA LEU A 122 -8.47 -5.76 2.07
C LEU A 122 -7.31 -5.32 1.14
N TYR A 123 -6.59 -4.26 1.50
CA TYR A 123 -5.44 -3.79 0.72
C TYR A 123 -4.27 -4.79 0.74
N GLY A 124 -4.02 -5.43 1.89
CA GLY A 124 -3.05 -6.52 1.99
C GLY A 124 -3.42 -7.70 1.08
N PHE A 125 -4.69 -8.11 1.07
CA PHE A 125 -5.17 -9.19 0.22
C PHE A 125 -5.16 -8.86 -1.28
N MET A 126 -5.13 -7.59 -1.65
CA MET A 126 -5.00 -7.17 -3.05
C MET A 126 -3.57 -7.27 -3.59
N GLY A 127 -2.56 -7.49 -2.74
CA GLY A 127 -1.16 -7.61 -3.15
C GLY A 127 -0.27 -6.43 -2.76
N LEU A 128 -0.78 -5.45 -2.02
CA LEU A 128 0.01 -4.33 -1.52
C LEU A 128 0.66 -4.67 -0.19
N GLY A 129 1.94 -4.33 -0.07
CA GLY A 129 2.75 -4.55 1.13
C GLY A 129 2.92 -3.30 1.97
N ASN A 130 3.77 -3.42 2.98
CA ASN A 130 4.11 -2.39 3.95
C ASN A 130 5.48 -1.77 3.65
N PRO A 131 5.56 -0.68 2.86
CA PRO A 131 6.81 0.00 2.57
C PRO A 131 7.51 0.56 3.81
N GLU A 132 6.82 0.77 4.92
CA GLU A 132 7.40 1.31 6.13
C GLU A 132 8.35 0.34 6.84
N ASP A 133 8.05 -0.96 6.80
CA ASP A 133 8.85 -1.99 7.48
C ASP A 133 9.67 -2.85 6.53
N SER A 134 9.26 -2.94 5.27
CA SER A 134 9.81 -3.91 4.30
C SER A 134 10.52 -3.27 3.09
N ALA A 135 10.66 -1.93 3.07
CA ALA A 135 11.37 -1.24 1.99
C ALA A 135 12.79 -1.72 1.76
N PHE A 136 13.47 -2.19 2.81
CA PHE A 136 14.84 -2.65 2.74
C PHE A 136 14.91 -4.09 3.24
N GLN A 137 15.59 -4.95 2.48
CA GLN A 137 15.82 -6.35 2.84
C GLN A 137 17.31 -6.64 2.86
N LEU A 138 17.75 -7.41 3.85
CA LEU A 138 19.13 -7.88 3.91
C LEU A 138 19.22 -9.23 3.20
N GLU A 139 19.93 -9.26 2.08
CA GLU A 139 20.06 -10.42 1.21
C GLU A 139 21.54 -10.64 0.89
N PHE A 140 22.04 -11.84 1.14
CA PHE A 140 23.43 -12.22 0.84
C PHE A 140 24.48 -11.23 1.39
N GLY A 141 24.22 -10.63 2.55
CA GLY A 141 25.13 -9.67 3.19
C GLY A 141 25.05 -8.23 2.64
N SER A 142 24.12 -7.94 1.74
CA SER A 142 23.86 -6.59 1.21
C SER A 142 22.42 -6.15 1.46
N VAL A 143 22.21 -4.86 1.62
CA VAL A 143 20.86 -4.29 1.76
C VAL A 143 20.32 -3.94 0.38
N THR A 144 19.21 -4.58 0.02
CA THR A 144 18.47 -4.38 -1.22
C THR A 144 17.26 -3.49 -0.97
N LEU A 145 17.03 -2.51 -1.83
CA LEU A 145 15.82 -1.68 -1.84
C LEU A 145 14.72 -2.42 -2.61
N ARG A 146 13.55 -2.59 -1.98
CA ARG A 146 12.41 -3.34 -2.50
C ARG A 146 11.17 -2.48 -2.79
N ASN A 147 11.35 -1.17 -2.73
CA ASN A 147 10.31 -0.18 -2.98
C ASN A 147 10.42 0.38 -4.40
N TRP A 148 9.26 0.63 -5.00
CA TRP A 148 9.15 1.07 -6.39
C TRP A 148 8.34 2.35 -6.50
N ASP A 149 8.82 3.29 -7.33
CA ASP A 149 8.09 4.51 -7.64
C ASP A 149 6.82 4.18 -8.43
N PRO A 150 5.64 4.67 -8.01
CA PRO A 150 4.36 4.31 -8.60
C PRO A 150 4.14 4.82 -10.04
N ILE A 151 5.00 5.72 -10.53
CA ILE A 151 4.89 6.32 -11.87
C ILE A 151 5.92 5.68 -12.81
N SER A 152 7.19 5.66 -12.40
CA SER A 152 8.31 5.20 -13.22
C SER A 152 8.67 3.73 -13.03
N TYR A 153 8.21 3.10 -11.94
CA TYR A 153 8.59 1.75 -11.52
C TYR A 153 10.09 1.57 -11.26
N GLY A 154 10.83 2.66 -11.12
CA GLY A 154 12.22 2.64 -10.67
C GLY A 154 12.31 2.47 -9.14
N PRO A 155 13.46 2.01 -8.61
CA PRO A 155 13.63 1.91 -7.16
C PRO A 155 13.49 3.26 -6.47
N SER A 156 12.74 3.33 -5.36
CA SER A 156 12.51 4.59 -4.60
C SER A 156 12.60 4.39 -3.10
N LYS A 157 13.25 5.33 -2.40
CA LYS A 157 13.37 5.33 -0.93
C LYS A 157 12.33 6.20 -0.24
N TYR A 158 11.44 6.84 -0.98
CA TYR A 158 10.53 7.83 -0.42
C TYR A 158 9.14 7.24 -0.30
N VAL A 159 8.58 7.22 0.91
CA VAL A 159 7.21 6.77 1.15
C VAL A 159 6.37 7.98 1.52
N ASN A 160 5.32 8.22 0.75
CA ASN A 160 4.39 9.33 0.87
C ASN A 160 5.07 10.72 0.96
N GLY A 161 6.22 10.89 0.32
CA GLY A 161 6.99 12.14 0.34
C GLY A 161 8.13 12.18 1.35
N THR A 162 8.28 11.17 2.20
CA THR A 162 9.28 11.13 3.28
C THR A 162 10.40 10.15 2.95
N LEU A 163 11.65 10.58 3.08
CA LEU A 163 12.83 9.76 2.82
C LEU A 163 13.04 8.72 3.92
N LEU A 164 13.14 7.46 3.51
CA LEU A 164 13.58 6.36 4.37
C LEU A 164 15.10 6.18 4.33
N SER A 165 15.64 5.87 5.51
CA SER A 165 16.93 5.23 5.67
C SER A 165 16.74 3.84 6.30
N TRP A 166 17.82 3.12 6.51
CA TRP A 166 17.81 1.80 7.13
C TRP A 166 18.95 1.60 8.11
N VAL A 167 18.75 0.68 9.04
CA VAL A 167 19.79 0.17 9.93
C VAL A 167 19.78 -1.35 9.90
N VAL A 168 20.96 -1.97 9.85
CA VAL A 168 21.07 -3.43 9.97
C VAL A 168 21.06 -3.81 11.44
N LEU A 169 20.11 -4.66 11.83
CA LEU A 169 19.99 -5.18 13.18
C LEU A 169 20.29 -6.68 13.18
N GLY A 170 21.24 -7.09 14.03
CA GLY A 170 21.56 -8.50 14.24
C GLY A 170 22.06 -9.25 13.01
N ALA A 171 22.50 -8.55 11.96
CA ALA A 171 22.93 -9.12 10.66
C ALA A 171 21.90 -10.01 9.97
N THR A 172 20.62 -9.91 10.35
CA THR A 172 19.53 -10.71 9.77
C THR A 172 18.45 -9.86 9.11
N ASN A 173 18.32 -8.59 9.51
CA ASN A 173 17.28 -7.70 9.01
C ASN A 173 17.81 -6.28 8.74
N ALA A 174 17.30 -5.66 7.67
CA ALA A 174 17.43 -4.22 7.44
C ALA A 174 16.12 -3.55 7.91
N GLN A 175 16.19 -2.77 8.99
CA GLN A 175 15.04 -2.03 9.50
C GLN A 175 14.97 -0.65 8.86
N PRO A 176 13.89 -0.31 8.12
CA PRO A 176 13.68 1.04 7.65
C PRO A 176 13.30 1.99 8.80
N PHE A 177 13.64 3.26 8.64
CA PHE A 177 13.16 4.34 9.49
C PHE A 177 13.09 5.66 8.69
N PRO A 178 12.15 6.57 9.00
CA PRO A 178 12.10 7.86 8.34
C PRO A 178 13.26 8.74 8.84
N ILE A 179 13.96 9.42 7.92
CA ILE A 179 14.99 10.39 8.31
C ILE A 179 14.36 11.59 9.04
N ASP A 180 13.19 12.02 8.57
CA ASP A 180 12.40 13.06 9.22
C ASP A 180 11.34 12.42 10.12
N VAL A 181 11.65 12.34 11.41
CA VAL A 181 10.76 11.75 12.42
C VAL A 181 9.46 12.54 12.62
N THR A 182 9.37 13.78 12.13
CA THR A 182 8.16 14.60 12.25
C THR A 182 7.14 14.28 11.16
N LYS A 183 7.58 13.63 10.07
CA LYS A 183 6.72 13.21 8.97
C LYS A 183 6.40 11.73 9.09
N PRO A 184 5.16 11.37 9.44
CA PRO A 184 4.77 9.97 9.52
C PRO A 184 4.86 9.34 8.12
N ILE A 185 5.50 8.17 8.07
CA ILE A 185 5.50 7.27 6.92
C ILE A 185 4.39 6.26 7.14
N ILE A 186 3.16 6.56 6.74
CA ILE A 186 2.03 5.64 6.93
C ILE A 186 1.32 5.50 5.60
N THR A 187 1.19 4.26 5.14
CA THR A 187 0.36 3.80 4.05
C THR A 187 -0.80 3.01 4.61
N LEU A 188 -1.88 2.90 3.86
CA LEU A 188 -3.05 2.16 4.31
C LEU A 188 -2.72 0.67 4.44
N ALA A 189 -2.00 0.10 3.47
CA ALA A 189 -1.57 -1.30 3.49
C ALA A 189 -0.64 -1.63 4.68
N GLY A 190 0.23 -0.71 5.08
CA GLY A 190 1.16 -0.90 6.21
C GLY A 190 0.53 -0.77 7.59
N THR A 191 -0.73 -0.30 7.71
CA THR A 191 -1.34 0.04 9.00
C THR A 191 -1.67 -1.13 9.92
N ILE A 192 -1.75 -2.34 9.38
CA ILE A 192 -2.09 -3.59 10.09
C ILE A 192 -0.88 -4.37 10.61
N ASP A 193 0.34 -3.91 10.31
CA ASP A 193 1.54 -4.64 10.69
C ASP A 193 2.04 -4.31 12.10
N HIS A 194 2.56 -5.36 12.75
CA HIS A 194 2.72 -5.44 14.20
C HIS A 194 3.96 -4.76 14.77
N ARG A 195 4.95 -4.37 13.94
CA ARG A 195 6.23 -3.87 14.45
C ARG A 195 6.06 -2.54 15.22
N VAL A 196 5.08 -1.74 14.80
CA VAL A 196 4.59 -0.55 15.50
C VAL A 196 3.08 -0.55 15.27
N PRO A 197 2.23 -0.58 16.30
CA PRO A 197 0.79 -0.58 16.06
C PRO A 197 0.42 0.77 15.42
N ARG A 198 0.18 0.73 14.10
CA ARG A 198 -0.17 1.91 13.32
C ARG A 198 -1.67 2.21 13.47
N LEU A 199 -2.48 1.16 13.66
CA LEU A 199 -3.86 1.22 14.14
C LEU A 199 -3.90 1.00 15.67
N ASP A 200 -4.34 2.02 16.39
CA ASP A 200 -4.50 2.04 17.85
C ASP A 200 -5.90 2.58 18.19
N GLU A 201 -6.23 2.62 19.49
CA GLU A 201 -7.48 3.19 19.96
C GLU A 201 -7.65 4.65 19.49
N GLY A 202 -8.87 5.00 19.07
CA GLY A 202 -9.18 6.33 18.55
C GLY A 202 -8.54 6.70 17.21
N LYS A 203 -7.64 5.88 16.63
CA LYS A 203 -7.18 6.07 15.25
C LYS A 203 -8.15 5.40 14.27
N TYR A 204 -8.37 6.04 13.12
CA TYR A 204 -9.21 5.50 12.07
C TYR A 204 -8.75 5.94 10.68
N LEU A 205 -8.86 5.04 9.71
CA LEU A 205 -8.53 5.25 8.30
C LEU A 205 -9.68 5.94 7.58
N VAL A 206 -9.35 6.86 6.68
CA VAL A 206 -10.34 7.64 5.93
C VAL A 206 -10.21 7.42 4.43
N ALA A 207 -8.98 7.25 3.94
CA ALA A 207 -8.69 7.07 2.52
C ALA A 207 -7.35 6.37 2.33
N PRO A 208 -7.14 5.69 1.20
CA PRO A 208 -5.81 5.24 0.79
C PRO A 208 -4.89 6.42 0.52
N THR A 209 -3.60 6.21 0.74
CA THR A 209 -2.60 7.21 0.39
C THR A 209 -2.30 7.23 -1.10
N ARG A 210 -1.64 8.30 -1.54
CA ARG A 210 -1.09 8.40 -2.89
C ARG A 210 -0.28 7.16 -3.26
N ASP A 211 0.58 6.69 -2.36
CA ASP A 211 1.46 5.57 -2.66
C ASP A 211 0.69 4.24 -2.71
N ASP A 212 -0.34 4.05 -1.87
CA ASP A 212 -1.27 2.91 -1.96
C ASP A 212 -1.98 2.88 -3.33
N ILE A 213 -2.47 4.03 -3.79
CA ILE A 213 -3.14 4.16 -5.10
C ILE A 213 -2.16 3.95 -6.24
N GLY A 214 -0.93 4.40 -6.07
CA GLY A 214 0.16 4.15 -6.99
C GLY A 214 0.44 2.65 -7.16
N GLY A 215 0.51 1.91 -6.06
CA GLY A 215 0.61 0.46 -6.07
C GLY A 215 -0.61 -0.21 -6.69
N TYR A 216 -1.83 0.23 -6.35
CA TYR A 216 -3.08 -0.25 -6.98
C TYR A 216 -3.04 -0.08 -8.50
N ARG A 217 -2.58 1.08 -8.98
CA ARG A 217 -2.44 1.36 -10.41
C ARG A 217 -1.43 0.44 -11.07
N TYR A 218 -0.31 0.13 -10.40
CA TYR A 218 0.65 -0.86 -10.87
C TYR A 218 0.03 -2.25 -10.94
N LEU A 219 -0.61 -2.73 -9.86
CA LEU A 219 -1.20 -4.07 -9.81
C LEU A 219 -2.22 -4.28 -10.93
N TYR A 220 -3.03 -3.27 -11.24
CA TYR A 220 -4.14 -3.35 -12.20
C TYR A 220 -3.84 -2.66 -13.55
N ARG A 221 -2.58 -2.34 -13.87
CA ARG A 221 -2.25 -1.82 -15.20
C ARG A 221 -2.52 -2.88 -16.28
N LYS A 222 -2.94 -2.43 -17.45
CA LYS A 222 -3.34 -3.28 -18.59
C LYS A 222 -2.20 -4.17 -19.11
N ASP A 223 -0.97 -3.74 -18.92
CA ASP A 223 0.26 -4.33 -19.37
C ASP A 223 1.00 -5.08 -18.25
N ASN A 224 0.34 -5.31 -17.11
CA ASN A 224 0.89 -6.15 -16.05
C ASN A 224 0.62 -7.61 -16.35
N PHE A 225 1.66 -8.32 -16.79
CA PHE A 225 1.61 -9.75 -17.03
C PHE A 225 2.60 -10.45 -16.10
N ASN A 226 2.08 -11.35 -15.27
CA ASN A 226 2.89 -12.24 -14.45
C ASN A 226 2.89 -13.58 -15.17
N MET A 227 4.06 -14.00 -15.64
CA MET A 227 4.22 -15.30 -16.31
C MET A 227 4.72 -16.30 -15.29
N GLU A 228 3.94 -17.34 -15.04
CA GLU A 228 4.42 -18.50 -14.29
C GLU A 228 5.20 -19.42 -15.23
N ALA A 229 6.47 -19.66 -14.90
CA ALA A 229 7.24 -20.66 -15.61
C ALA A 229 6.71 -22.06 -15.31
N LEU A 230 6.52 -22.86 -16.35
CA LEU A 230 6.15 -24.26 -16.18
C LEU A 230 7.24 -24.99 -15.37
N PRO A 231 6.86 -25.87 -14.43
CA PRO A 231 7.83 -26.74 -13.77
C PRO A 231 8.62 -27.55 -14.81
N PRO A 232 9.89 -27.91 -14.52
CA PRO A 232 10.68 -28.76 -15.41
C PRO A 232 9.89 -30.01 -15.82
N SER A 233 10.00 -30.40 -17.10
CA SER A 233 9.28 -31.54 -17.70
C SER A 233 7.76 -31.39 -17.84
N THR A 234 7.22 -30.16 -17.71
CA THR A 234 5.81 -29.86 -18.01
C THR A 234 5.69 -29.17 -19.36
N TYR A 235 4.73 -29.59 -20.18
CA TYR A 235 4.42 -28.96 -21.48
C TYR A 235 2.99 -28.42 -21.46
N GLN A 236 2.84 -27.15 -21.84
CA GLN A 236 1.53 -26.51 -22.00
C GLN A 236 0.99 -26.81 -23.40
N VAL A 237 -0.13 -27.51 -23.47
CA VAL A 237 -0.87 -27.70 -24.71
C VAL A 237 -1.94 -26.61 -24.76
N VAL A 238 -1.80 -25.66 -25.69
CA VAL A 238 -2.82 -24.64 -25.96
C VAL A 238 -3.66 -25.13 -27.14
N THR A 239 -4.94 -25.42 -26.90
CA THR A 239 -5.91 -25.68 -27.99
C THR A 239 -6.64 -24.37 -28.31
N ASN A 240 -6.85 -24.11 -29.60
CA ASN A 240 -7.49 -22.90 -30.12
C ASN A 240 -9.01 -22.91 -29.98
#